data_AF-A0A7X7MVT6-F1
#
_entry.id   AF-A0A7X7MVT6-F1
#
_cell.length_a   1.000
_cell.length_b   1.000
_cell.length_c   1.000
_cell.angle_alpha   90.00
_cell.angle_beta   90.00
_cell.angle_gamma   90.00
#
_symmetry.space_group_name_H-M   'P 1'
#
loop_
_entity.id
_entity.type
_entity.pdbx_description
1 polymer ?
#
loop_
_entity_poly.entity_id
_entity_poly.type
_entity_poly.pdbx_seq_one_letter_code
_entity_poly.pdbx_strand_id
1 'polypeptide(L)'
;YQVSITVFLSAVLLCAIREEMSKRQINRPVTLMVPANLRTYFPSVSMLNFFAWIEPYYQFSQEEYSFDDVLRSVARYYKEELNKDGLGRRFSHYMKMECNPILRFCPLGIKNLGMQIGALFSNKDVTAVFSNLGIVSLPPEYEPYIRYFGVFTSTKKIELSMCSFQDELVLSFASGYQHQNIERNFFRLLKGFGIETNFLTDCFPEKKSTYEGIKFFQYFSFACVAAVVICGMVNYLVTPKLNWSVFVAGGSLSMWITLAVGFFKRHNLLKNGIWQMLIIPTVCIIWDYYTGWNEWSLDFVMPCVYFVILVSMVIITRIQKLSVESYMIYYIMSGILGLIPAFLLMFRISNFPIFAVLCSGISFLWLIALVIFKRRDFFVELYKKLHF
;
A
#
# COMPACT_ATOMS: atom_id res chain seq x y z
N TYR A 1 1.40 34.28 20.41
CA TYR A 1 0.22 33.86 19.62
C TYR A 1 -1.02 33.42 20.42
N GLN A 2 -0.97 33.15 21.74
CA GLN A 2 -2.14 32.75 22.56
C GLN A 2 -2.95 31.55 22.00
N VAL A 3 -2.26 30.58 21.41
CA VAL A 3 -2.85 29.33 20.89
C VAL A 3 -2.17 28.13 21.53
N SER A 4 -2.82 26.96 21.48
CA SER A 4 -2.18 25.72 21.93
C SER A 4 -1.02 25.31 21.02
N ILE A 5 -0.09 24.52 21.56
CA ILE A 5 1.04 23.95 20.81
C ILE A 5 0.54 23.16 19.60
N THR A 6 -0.53 22.38 19.74
CA THR A 6 -1.14 21.61 18.64
C THR A 6 -1.59 22.52 17.49
N VAL A 7 -2.25 23.64 17.79
CA VAL A 7 -2.71 24.59 16.76
C VAL A 7 -1.53 25.25 16.05
N PHE A 8 -0.52 25.65 16.81
CA PHE A 8 0.70 26.24 16.26
C PHE A 8 1.45 25.26 15.35
N LEU A 9 1.75 24.05 15.83
CA LEU A 9 2.45 23.03 15.05
C LEU A 9 1.64 22.56 13.83
N SER A 10 0.30 22.54 13.92
CA SER A 10 -0.56 22.29 12.75
C SER A 10 -0.35 23.34 11.67
N ALA A 11 -0.33 24.63 12.04
CA ALA A 11 -0.08 25.72 11.09
C ALA A 11 1.33 25.63 10.49
N VAL A 12 2.36 25.36 11.31
CA VAL A 12 3.74 25.17 10.82
C VAL A 12 3.82 24.00 9.83
N LEU A 13 3.16 22.88 10.11
CA LEU A 13 3.13 21.73 9.20
C LEU A 13 2.43 22.03 7.88
N LEU A 14 1.30 22.75 7.90
CA LEU A 14 0.61 23.21 6.70
C LEU A 14 1.53 24.08 5.83
N CYS A 15 2.24 25.02 6.44
CA CYS A 15 3.20 25.91 5.75
C CYS A 15 4.41 25.15 5.21
N ALA A 16 4.94 24.18 5.96
CA ALA A 16 6.04 23.33 5.51
C ALA A 16 5.67 22.51 4.27
N ILE A 17 4.43 22.02 4.21
CA ILE A 17 3.90 21.32 3.03
C ILE A 17 3.73 22.29 1.85
N ARG A 18 3.26 23.52 2.10
CA ARG A 18 3.03 24.55 1.07
C ARG A 18 4.27 24.87 0.24
N GLU A 19 5.46 24.80 0.84
CA GLU A 19 6.72 25.09 0.15
C GLU A 19 7.11 24.03 -0.90
N GLU A 20 6.63 22.80 -0.76
CA GLU A 20 6.88 21.72 -1.72
C GLU A 20 5.75 21.57 -2.76
N MET A 21 4.70 22.39 -2.67
CA MET A 21 3.57 22.33 -3.61
C MET A 21 3.91 22.98 -4.96
N SER A 22 3.69 22.24 -6.05
CA SER A 22 3.73 22.79 -7.40
C SER A 22 2.58 23.78 -7.65
N LYS A 23 2.72 24.65 -8.67
CA LYS A 23 1.69 25.62 -9.06
C LYS A 23 0.29 25.01 -9.25
N ARG A 24 0.21 23.79 -9.79
CA ARG A 24 -1.06 23.08 -9.98
C ARG A 24 -1.64 22.54 -8.66
N GLN A 25 -0.78 22.14 -7.73
CA GLN A 25 -1.21 21.61 -6.43
C GLN A 25 -1.73 22.69 -5.50
N ILE A 26 -1.22 23.93 -5.60
CA ILE A 26 -1.64 25.07 -4.75
C ILE A 26 -3.15 25.30 -4.79
N ASN A 27 -3.81 25.01 -5.92
CA ASN A 27 -5.26 25.14 -6.07
C ASN A 27 -6.07 24.10 -5.26
N ARG A 28 -5.42 23.22 -4.50
CA ARG A 28 -6.06 22.25 -3.59
C ARG A 28 -5.71 22.58 -2.14
N PRO A 29 -6.62 22.29 -1.20
CA PRO A 29 -6.36 22.55 0.20
C PRO A 29 -5.29 21.60 0.72
N VAL A 30 -4.48 22.08 1.65
CA VAL A 30 -3.64 21.21 2.48
C VAL A 30 -4.45 20.87 3.72
N THR A 31 -4.75 19.59 3.92
CA THR A 31 -5.59 19.09 5.01
C THR A 31 -4.78 18.17 5.90
N LEU A 32 -4.82 18.41 7.21
CA LEU A 32 -4.26 17.50 8.20
C LEU A 32 -5.38 16.64 8.79
N MET A 33 -5.09 15.38 9.08
CA MET A 33 -5.95 14.56 9.95
C MET A 33 -5.36 14.58 11.36
N VAL A 34 -6.16 15.06 12.32
CA VAL A 34 -5.74 15.19 13.72
C VAL A 34 -6.66 14.38 14.62
N PRO A 35 -6.19 13.24 15.17
CA PRO A 35 -6.94 12.47 16.14
C PRO A 35 -7.20 13.26 17.42
N ALA A 36 -8.41 13.11 17.98
CA ALA A 36 -8.84 13.69 19.23
C ALA A 36 -9.31 12.57 20.17
N ASN A 37 -8.69 12.46 21.34
CA ASN A 37 -9.13 11.53 22.39
C ASN A 37 -10.54 11.94 22.85
N LEU A 38 -11.53 11.07 22.68
CA LEU A 38 -12.91 11.41 23.03
C LEU A 38 -13.15 11.38 24.54
N ARG A 39 -12.27 10.76 25.32
CA ARG A 39 -12.43 10.64 26.78
C ARG A 39 -12.40 11.97 27.51
N THR A 40 -11.73 12.98 26.94
CA THR A 40 -11.73 14.34 27.49
C THR A 40 -13.08 15.04 27.31
N TYR A 41 -13.94 14.57 26.40
CA TYR A 41 -15.24 15.18 26.10
C TYR A 41 -16.42 14.32 26.56
N PHE A 42 -16.26 13.00 26.52
CA PHE A 42 -17.30 12.02 26.82
C PHE A 42 -16.76 11.02 27.85
N PRO A 43 -17.40 10.89 29.03
CA PRO A 43 -16.95 9.95 30.06
C PRO A 43 -17.04 8.51 29.52
N SER A 44 -15.93 7.78 29.59
CA SER A 44 -15.85 6.39 29.14
C SER A 44 -14.80 5.64 29.94
N VAL A 45 -15.15 4.43 30.38
CA VAL A 45 -14.25 3.49 31.07
C VAL A 45 -13.57 2.51 30.10
N SER A 46 -13.88 2.60 28.80
CA SER A 46 -13.34 1.69 27.80
C SER A 46 -11.84 1.92 27.61
N MET A 47 -11.08 0.82 27.63
CA MET A 47 -9.65 0.79 27.29
C MET A 47 -9.40 0.59 25.79
N LEU A 48 -10.46 0.40 24.99
CA LEU A 48 -10.36 0.26 23.53
C LEU A 48 -10.10 1.63 22.86
N ASN A 49 -9.81 1.62 21.55
CA ASN A 49 -9.66 2.85 20.78
C ASN A 49 -10.94 3.70 20.83
N PHE A 50 -10.85 4.85 21.49
CA PHE A 50 -11.97 5.80 21.66
C PHE A 50 -11.51 7.22 21.30
N PHE A 51 -11.28 7.41 20.00
CA PHE A 51 -10.88 8.68 19.42
C PHE A 51 -11.75 8.98 18.18
N ALA A 52 -11.94 10.26 17.90
CA ALA A 52 -12.39 10.74 16.60
C ALA A 52 -11.23 11.48 15.94
N TRP A 53 -11.43 12.04 14.75
CA TRP A 53 -10.47 12.97 14.18
C TRP A 53 -11.17 14.20 13.62
N ILE A 54 -10.43 15.31 13.65
CA ILE A 54 -10.77 16.55 12.98
C ILE A 54 -9.84 16.74 11.78
N GLU A 55 -10.24 17.59 10.83
CA GLU A 55 -9.55 17.75 9.55
C GLU A 55 -9.17 19.21 9.30
N PRO A 56 -8.33 19.83 10.16
CA PRO A 56 -7.92 21.22 9.96
C PRO A 56 -7.21 21.37 8.62
N TYR A 57 -7.61 22.38 7.87
CA TYR A 57 -7.09 22.61 6.53
C TYR A 57 -6.84 24.09 6.27
N TYR A 58 -6.03 24.37 5.26
CA TYR A 58 -5.86 25.71 4.72
C TYR A 58 -5.78 25.67 3.20
N GLN A 59 -6.53 26.55 2.55
CA GLN A 59 -6.47 26.74 1.11
C GLN A 59 -5.52 27.89 0.81
N PHE A 60 -4.32 27.56 0.33
CA PHE A 60 -3.34 28.57 -0.03
C PHE A 60 -3.69 29.24 -1.37
N SER A 61 -3.32 30.52 -1.49
CA SER A 61 -3.30 31.26 -2.76
C SER A 61 -1.99 31.01 -3.51
N GLN A 62 -1.97 31.35 -4.80
CA GLN A 62 -0.74 31.35 -5.61
C GLN A 62 0.19 32.50 -5.26
N GLU A 63 -0.34 33.55 -4.65
CA GLU A 63 0.39 34.70 -4.13
C GLU A 63 1.08 34.36 -2.79
N GLU A 64 1.74 35.35 -2.19
CA GLU A 64 2.30 35.23 -0.84
C GLU A 64 1.19 35.00 0.19
N TYR A 65 1.51 34.25 1.24
CA TYR A 65 0.62 33.99 2.37
C TYR A 65 1.28 34.47 3.66
N SER A 66 0.47 34.93 4.62
CA SER A 66 0.96 35.24 5.97
C SER A 66 0.76 34.03 6.88
N PHE A 67 1.79 33.70 7.67
CA PHE A 67 1.68 32.67 8.71
C PHE A 67 0.55 32.98 9.70
N ASP A 68 0.35 34.25 10.06
CA ASP A 68 -0.68 34.66 11.01
C ASP A 68 -2.10 34.40 10.48
N ASP A 69 -2.29 34.41 9.16
CA ASP A 69 -3.57 34.08 8.54
C ASP A 69 -3.85 32.59 8.58
N VAL A 70 -2.82 31.77 8.30
CA VAL A 70 -2.88 30.32 8.45
C VAL A 70 -3.20 29.96 9.90
N LEU A 71 -2.46 30.54 10.85
CA LEU A 71 -2.64 30.28 12.27
C LEU A 71 -4.03 30.67 12.77
N ARG A 72 -4.55 31.84 12.37
CA ARG A 72 -5.89 32.29 12.72
C ARG A 72 -6.98 31.37 12.16
N SER A 73 -6.83 30.91 10.91
CA SER A 73 -7.77 29.98 10.28
C SER A 73 -7.79 28.63 11.00
N VAL A 74 -6.60 28.05 11.25
CA VAL A 74 -6.46 26.77 11.97
C VAL A 74 -7.00 26.89 13.39
N ALA A 75 -6.67 27.96 14.12
CA ALA A 75 -7.17 28.19 15.48
C ALA A 75 -8.70 28.27 15.52
N ARG A 76 -9.32 28.94 14.54
CA ARG A 76 -10.79 29.00 14.40
C ARG A 76 -11.38 27.62 14.17
N TYR A 77 -10.82 26.86 13.23
CA TYR A 77 -11.27 25.50 12.92
C TYR A 77 -11.23 24.59 14.16
N TYR A 78 -10.12 24.60 14.89
CA TYR A 78 -10.00 23.82 16.13
C TYR A 78 -11.06 24.23 17.16
N LYS A 79 -11.33 25.53 17.32
CA LYS A 79 -12.34 26.00 18.27
C LYS A 79 -13.76 25.55 17.91
N GLU A 80 -14.08 25.52 16.61
CA GLU A 80 -15.40 25.13 16.09
C GLU A 80 -15.64 23.62 16.11
N GLU A 81 -14.61 22.81 15.82
CA GLU A 81 -14.74 21.37 15.66
C GLU A 81 -14.33 20.57 16.91
N LEU A 82 -13.35 21.06 17.69
CA LEU A 82 -12.82 20.37 18.88
C LEU A 82 -13.61 20.71 20.16
N ASN A 83 -14.93 20.58 20.09
CA ASN A 83 -15.86 20.72 21.20
C ASN A 83 -16.90 19.59 21.17
N LYS A 84 -17.72 19.48 22.22
CA LYS A 84 -18.71 18.38 22.35
C LYS A 84 -19.67 18.32 21.16
N ASP A 85 -20.11 19.46 20.64
CA ASP A 85 -21.09 19.52 19.54
C ASP A 85 -20.44 19.22 18.19
N GLY A 86 -19.24 19.73 17.92
CA GLY A 86 -18.45 19.44 16.72
C GLY A 86 -18.11 17.95 16.61
N LEU A 87 -17.50 17.39 17.67
CA LEU A 87 -17.19 15.97 17.76
C LEU A 87 -18.45 15.11 17.76
N GLY A 88 -19.50 15.54 18.47
CA GLY A 88 -20.78 14.85 18.54
C GLY A 88 -21.50 14.77 17.19
N ARG A 89 -21.46 15.83 16.36
CA ARG A 89 -22.01 15.82 15.00
C ARG A 89 -21.30 14.79 14.10
N ARG A 90 -19.97 14.75 14.12
CA ARG A 90 -19.17 13.77 13.36
C ARG A 90 -19.46 12.35 13.81
N PHE A 91 -19.41 12.11 15.13
CA PHE A 91 -19.70 10.81 15.71
C PHE A 91 -21.13 10.34 15.38
N SER A 92 -22.12 11.23 15.49
CA SER A 92 -23.51 10.93 15.14
C SER A 92 -23.67 10.57 13.67
N HIS A 93 -22.89 11.18 12.78
CA HIS A 93 -22.90 10.83 11.36
C HIS A 93 -22.37 9.41 11.13
N TYR A 94 -21.24 9.05 11.73
CA TYR A 94 -20.69 7.68 11.64
C TYR A 94 -21.63 6.65 12.26
N MET A 95 -22.25 6.98 13.40
CA MET A 95 -23.25 6.10 14.03
C MET A 95 -24.50 5.92 13.18
N LYS A 96 -24.97 6.96 12.47
CA LYS A 96 -26.07 6.82 11.51
C LYS A 96 -25.71 5.88 10.36
N MET A 97 -24.47 5.91 9.87
CA MET A 97 -24.01 4.95 8.85
C MET A 97 -23.95 3.53 9.39
N GLU A 98 -23.39 3.33 10.59
CA GLU A 98 -23.26 1.99 11.18
C GLU A 98 -24.62 1.39 11.59
N CYS A 99 -25.53 2.22 12.12
CA CYS A 99 -26.88 1.81 12.51
C CYS A 99 -27.88 1.76 11.34
N ASN A 100 -27.47 2.10 10.12
CA ASN A 100 -28.36 2.04 8.96
C ASN A 100 -28.77 0.58 8.68
N PRO A 101 -30.08 0.24 8.72
CA PRO A 101 -30.56 -1.13 8.54
C PRO A 101 -30.08 -1.77 7.24
N ILE A 102 -30.04 -1.03 6.13
CA ILE A 102 -29.63 -1.52 4.82
C ILE A 102 -28.15 -1.95 4.84
N LEU A 103 -27.29 -1.16 5.49
CA LEU A 103 -25.87 -1.48 5.65
C LEU A 103 -25.61 -2.61 6.64
N ARG A 104 -26.56 -2.86 7.56
CA ARG A 104 -26.50 -3.95 8.52
C ARG A 104 -26.89 -5.30 7.92
N PHE A 105 -27.85 -5.32 7.00
CA PHE A 105 -28.28 -6.53 6.27
C PHE A 105 -27.43 -6.86 5.04
N CYS A 106 -26.55 -5.96 4.62
CA CYS A 106 -25.72 -6.15 3.44
C CYS A 106 -24.71 -7.31 3.63
N PRO A 107 -24.64 -8.30 2.71
CA PRO A 107 -23.66 -9.39 2.76
C PRO A 107 -22.23 -8.88 2.87
N LEU A 108 -21.38 -9.61 3.61
CA LEU A 108 -19.99 -9.24 3.91
C LEU A 108 -19.15 -8.92 2.67
N GLY A 109 -19.36 -9.62 1.55
CA GLY A 109 -18.63 -9.38 0.29
C GLY A 109 -18.89 -7.99 -0.30
N ILE A 110 -20.16 -7.55 -0.32
CA ILE A 110 -20.56 -6.23 -0.83
C ILE A 110 -20.12 -5.14 0.15
N LYS A 111 -20.31 -5.38 1.46
CA LYS A 111 -19.86 -4.46 2.51
C LYS A 111 -18.35 -4.22 2.45
N ASN A 112 -17.55 -5.26 2.23
CA ASN A 112 -16.10 -5.14 2.09
C ASN A 112 -15.70 -4.32 0.85
N LEU A 113 -16.36 -4.53 -0.28
CA LEU A 113 -16.12 -3.73 -1.49
C LEU A 113 -16.50 -2.26 -1.27
N GLY A 114 -17.68 -2.00 -0.71
CA GLY A 114 -18.15 -0.65 -0.39
C GLY A 114 -17.21 0.08 0.57
N MET A 115 -16.75 -0.60 1.63
CA MET A 115 -15.77 -0.06 2.58
C MET A 115 -14.41 0.24 1.93
N GLN A 116 -13.93 -0.64 1.05
CA GLN A 116 -12.67 -0.40 0.32
C GLN A 116 -12.78 0.78 -0.64
N ILE A 117 -13.91 0.90 -1.34
CA ILE A 117 -14.19 2.04 -2.21
C ILE A 117 -14.25 3.33 -1.37
N GLY A 118 -15.00 3.32 -0.26
CA GLY A 118 -15.08 4.44 0.67
C GLY A 118 -13.72 4.86 1.23
N ALA A 119 -12.88 3.90 1.64
CA ALA A 119 -11.53 4.16 2.11
C ALA A 119 -10.62 4.76 1.03
N LEU A 120 -10.80 4.37 -0.24
CA LEU A 120 -10.06 4.95 -1.37
C LEU A 120 -10.48 6.39 -1.67
N PHE A 121 -11.76 6.71 -1.52
CA PHE A 121 -12.27 8.08 -1.69
C PHE A 121 -11.88 8.98 -0.51
N SER A 122 -12.05 8.52 0.74
CA SER A 122 -11.68 9.28 1.95
C SER A 122 -10.18 9.57 2.05
N ASN A 123 -9.32 8.65 1.57
CA ASN A 123 -7.88 8.88 1.58
C ASN A 123 -7.43 10.05 0.67
N LYS A 124 -8.25 10.53 -0.28
CA LYS A 124 -7.86 11.62 -1.18
C LYS A 124 -7.93 13.00 -0.51
N ASP A 125 -8.70 13.13 0.58
CA ASP A 125 -9.03 14.43 1.15
C ASP A 125 -8.04 14.88 2.25
N VAL A 126 -7.18 13.97 2.71
CA VAL A 126 -6.15 14.24 3.75
C VAL A 126 -4.75 14.28 3.12
N THR A 127 -3.98 15.33 3.40
CA THR A 127 -2.60 15.49 2.92
C THR A 127 -1.57 14.84 3.83
N ALA A 128 -1.65 15.09 5.14
CA ALA A 128 -0.75 14.55 6.16
C ALA A 128 -1.51 14.27 7.45
N VAL A 129 -0.90 13.50 8.35
CA VAL A 129 -1.46 13.18 9.67
C VAL A 129 -0.65 13.93 10.74
N PHE A 130 -1.33 14.48 11.74
CA PHE A 130 -0.68 15.03 12.92
C PHE A 130 -1.32 14.45 14.18
N SER A 131 -0.59 13.57 14.86
CA SER A 131 -1.04 12.82 16.02
C SER A 131 -0.47 13.40 17.30
N ASN A 132 -1.32 14.01 18.13
CA ASN A 132 -0.94 14.49 19.46
C ASN A 132 -1.41 13.51 20.54
N LEU A 133 -0.46 12.80 21.16
CA LEU A 133 -0.73 11.87 22.26
C LEU A 133 -0.82 12.56 23.63
N GLY A 134 -0.44 13.82 23.69
CA GLY A 134 -0.45 14.63 24.90
C GLY A 134 0.70 14.29 25.85
N ILE A 135 0.42 14.50 27.13
CA ILE A 135 1.38 14.31 28.22
C ILE A 135 1.36 12.85 28.63
N VAL A 136 2.51 12.18 28.51
CA VAL A 136 2.72 10.84 29.05
C VAL A 136 2.97 10.99 30.55
N SER A 137 2.21 10.26 31.35
CA SER A 137 2.33 10.24 32.81
C SER A 137 2.57 8.82 33.28
N LEU A 138 3.52 8.66 34.20
CA LEU A 138 3.89 7.39 34.81
C LEU A 138 3.91 7.53 36.34
N PRO A 139 3.85 6.42 37.07
CA PRO A 139 4.10 6.45 38.51
C PRO A 139 5.49 7.04 38.81
N PRO A 140 5.63 7.85 39.88
CA PRO A 140 6.87 8.57 40.20
C PRO A 140 8.12 7.67 40.31
N GLU A 141 7.93 6.39 40.60
CA GLU A 141 9.01 5.41 40.72
C GLU A 141 9.73 5.16 39.38
N TYR A 142 9.06 5.35 38.25
CA TYR A 142 9.62 5.12 36.91
C TYR A 142 10.26 6.37 36.30
N GLU A 143 9.84 7.56 36.74
CA GLU A 143 10.26 8.84 36.17
C GLU A 143 11.78 9.04 36.11
N PRO A 144 12.59 8.64 37.11
CA PRO A 144 14.05 8.82 37.07
C PRO A 144 14.76 7.99 36.00
N TYR A 145 14.11 6.94 35.48
CA TYR A 145 14.72 5.98 34.56
C TYR A 145 14.41 6.27 33.09
N ILE A 146 13.51 7.22 32.81
CA ILE A 146 13.02 7.49 31.46
C ILE A 146 13.30 8.95 31.13
N ARG A 147 13.97 9.20 30.00
CA ARG A 147 14.29 10.57 29.56
C ARG A 147 13.20 11.17 28.71
N TYR A 148 12.69 10.42 27.73
CA TYR A 148 11.66 10.87 26.81
C TYR A 148 10.95 9.68 26.17
N PHE A 149 9.79 9.93 25.57
CA PHE A 149 9.08 8.98 24.73
C PHE A 149 9.14 9.44 23.26
N GLY A 150 9.25 8.49 22.34
CA GLY A 150 9.10 8.72 20.91
C GLY A 150 8.03 7.80 20.35
N VAL A 151 7.21 8.29 19.44
CA VAL A 151 6.11 7.50 18.87
C VAL A 151 6.18 7.52 17.35
N PHE A 152 6.17 6.32 16.78
CA PHE A 152 6.19 6.11 15.35
C PHE A 152 5.03 5.20 14.95
N THR A 153 4.44 5.52 13.81
CA THR A 153 3.39 4.72 13.18
C THR A 153 3.80 4.36 11.76
N SER A 154 3.15 3.35 11.20
CA SER A 154 3.35 3.00 9.78
C SER A 154 2.36 3.79 8.94
N THR A 155 2.86 4.73 8.13
CA THR A 155 2.04 5.54 7.22
C THR A 155 2.50 5.42 5.77
N LYS A 156 1.57 5.58 4.83
CA LYS A 156 1.87 5.74 3.39
C LYS A 156 2.07 7.20 3.00
N LYS A 157 1.74 8.15 3.89
CA LYS A 157 1.85 9.59 3.71
C LYS A 157 2.96 10.12 4.64
N ILE A 158 2.87 11.40 5.01
CA ILE A 158 3.63 11.96 6.13
C ILE A 158 2.75 11.97 7.36
N GLU A 159 3.32 11.57 8.48
CA GLU A 159 2.72 11.63 9.78
C GLU A 159 3.70 12.26 10.77
N LEU A 160 3.27 13.35 11.39
CA LEU A 160 3.94 13.94 12.54
C LEU A 160 3.26 13.39 13.80
N SER A 161 4.01 12.76 14.68
CA SER A 161 3.56 12.39 16.02
C SER A 161 4.24 13.27 17.05
N MET A 162 3.49 13.68 18.08
CA MET A 162 4.02 14.41 19.23
C MET A 162 3.59 13.77 20.54
N CYS A 163 4.52 13.74 21.49
CA CYS A 163 4.26 13.42 22.88
C CYS A 163 5.21 14.22 23.78
N SER A 164 4.76 14.56 24.97
CA SER A 164 5.59 15.22 25.98
C SER A 164 5.72 14.35 27.22
N PHE A 165 6.90 14.35 27.82
CA PHE A 165 7.18 13.69 29.08
C PHE A 165 8.11 14.57 29.91
N GLN A 166 7.68 14.92 31.13
CA GLN A 166 8.33 15.96 31.93
C GLN A 166 8.52 17.25 31.10
N ASP A 167 9.75 17.75 31.00
CA ASP A 167 10.09 18.97 30.26
C ASP A 167 10.47 18.72 28.79
N GLU A 168 10.44 17.46 28.34
CA GLU A 168 10.85 17.08 26.99
C GLU A 168 9.63 16.92 26.07
N LEU A 169 9.59 17.71 24.99
CA LEU A 169 8.64 17.56 23.89
C LEU A 169 9.32 16.88 22.70
N VAL A 170 8.86 15.68 22.35
CA VAL A 170 9.42 14.92 21.22
C VAL A 170 8.48 14.98 20.03
N LEU A 171 9.06 15.31 18.87
CA LEU A 171 8.41 15.30 17.56
C LEU A 171 9.00 14.16 16.73
N SER A 172 8.13 13.29 16.20
CA SER A 172 8.53 12.10 15.45
C SER A 172 7.86 12.11 14.08
N PHE A 173 8.65 12.14 13.01
CA PHE A 173 8.15 12.03 11.64
C PHE A 173 8.23 10.59 11.15
N ALA A 174 7.09 10.08 10.66
CA ALA A 174 7.02 8.88 9.85
C ALA A 174 6.60 9.26 8.43
N SER A 175 7.36 8.83 7.42
CA SER A 175 7.13 9.22 6.04
C SER A 175 7.24 8.03 5.09
N GLY A 176 6.24 7.86 4.23
CA GLY A 176 6.27 6.94 3.10
C GLY A 176 7.11 7.45 1.91
N TYR A 177 7.58 8.70 1.97
CA TYR A 177 8.35 9.33 0.90
C TYR A 177 9.85 9.20 1.13
N GLN A 178 10.63 9.26 0.04
CA GLN A 178 12.09 9.18 0.12
C GLN A 178 12.75 10.51 0.48
N HIS A 179 12.10 11.63 0.15
CA HIS A 179 12.65 12.96 0.35
C HIS A 179 12.13 13.52 1.66
N GLN A 180 13.03 14.07 2.47
CA GLN A 180 12.73 14.65 3.78
C GLN A 180 12.54 16.18 3.71
N ASN A 181 12.06 16.68 2.57
CA ASN A 181 11.99 18.13 2.34
C ASN A 181 10.99 18.80 3.27
N ILE A 182 9.83 18.17 3.51
CA ILE A 182 8.77 18.72 4.36
C ILE A 182 9.24 18.77 5.82
N GLU A 183 9.92 17.73 6.29
CA GLU A 183 10.54 17.65 7.61
C GLU A 183 11.58 18.76 7.78
N ARG A 184 12.47 18.93 6.79
CA ARG A 184 13.46 20.02 6.78
C ARG A 184 12.80 21.40 6.82
N ASN A 185 11.78 21.62 5.98
CA ASN A 185 11.05 22.90 5.93
C ASN A 185 10.35 23.18 7.27
N PHE A 186 9.76 22.16 7.89
CA PHE A 186 9.11 22.26 9.19
C PHE A 186 10.09 22.72 10.29
N PHE A 187 11.24 22.06 10.44
CA PHE A 187 12.24 22.46 11.43
C PHE A 187 12.88 23.81 11.10
N ARG A 188 13.05 24.15 9.82
CA ARG A 188 13.49 25.49 9.39
C ARG A 188 12.51 26.58 9.82
N LEU A 189 11.20 26.34 9.65
CA LEU A 189 10.16 27.27 10.10
C LEU A 189 10.18 27.42 11.63
N LEU A 190 10.29 26.31 12.39
CA LEU A 190 10.42 26.38 13.85
C LEU A 190 11.62 27.21 14.31
N LYS A 191 12.78 27.02 13.67
CA LYS A 191 13.97 27.84 13.92
C LYS A 191 13.73 29.32 13.59
N GLY A 192 12.96 29.61 12.53
CA GLY A 192 12.53 30.97 12.17
C GLY A 192 11.67 31.64 13.25
N PHE A 193 10.93 30.86 14.05
CA PHE A 193 10.20 31.35 15.23
C PHE A 193 11.05 31.41 16.51
N GLY A 194 12.36 31.13 16.43
CA GLY A 194 13.26 31.13 17.59
C GLY A 194 13.16 29.88 18.47
N ILE A 195 12.57 28.80 17.97
CA ILE A 195 12.46 27.54 18.70
C ILE A 195 13.70 26.68 18.40
N GLU A 196 14.51 26.44 19.43
CA GLU A 196 15.64 25.51 19.32
C GLU A 196 15.15 24.07 19.25
N THR A 197 15.77 23.28 18.37
CA THR A 197 15.41 21.87 18.16
C THR A 197 16.67 21.04 18.11
N ASN A 198 16.67 19.94 18.87
CA ASN A 198 17.76 18.98 18.91
C ASN A 198 17.33 17.70 18.19
N PHE A 199 18.09 17.29 17.19
CA PHE A 199 17.88 16.00 16.54
C PHE A 199 18.50 14.90 17.39
N LEU A 200 17.67 13.93 17.78
CA LEU A 200 18.15 12.74 18.47
C LEU A 200 18.93 11.89 17.46
N THR A 201 20.20 11.61 17.74
CA THR A 201 21.00 10.70 16.94
C THR A 201 20.44 9.28 17.08
N ASP A 202 20.11 8.67 15.95
CA ASP A 202 19.38 7.40 15.89
C ASP A 202 20.05 6.31 16.73
N CYS A 203 19.28 5.72 17.66
CA CYS A 203 19.59 4.40 18.23
C CYS A 203 19.13 3.25 17.30
N PHE A 204 18.69 3.59 16.08
CA PHE A 204 18.16 2.64 15.10
C PHE A 204 19.12 2.54 13.91
N PRO A 205 19.29 1.33 13.32
CA PRO A 205 20.18 1.16 12.18
C PRO A 205 19.71 2.01 10.99
N GLU A 206 20.62 2.83 10.46
CA GLU A 206 20.37 3.66 9.27
C GLU A 206 19.88 2.80 8.10
N LYS A 207 18.67 3.14 7.61
CA LYS A 207 18.16 2.52 6.39
C LYS A 207 18.79 3.23 5.18
N LYS A 208 19.84 2.63 4.60
CA LYS A 208 20.39 3.07 3.30
C LYS A 208 19.27 3.09 2.25
N SER A 209 18.85 4.28 1.83
CA SER A 209 17.75 4.50 0.89
C SER A 209 18.21 4.43 -0.57
N THR A 210 19.05 3.46 -0.93
CA THR A 210 19.43 3.23 -2.33
C THR A 210 18.38 2.35 -3.01
N TYR A 211 17.41 2.98 -3.67
CA TYR A 211 16.45 2.27 -4.53
C TYR A 211 17.09 1.97 -5.89
N GLU A 212 18.13 1.14 -5.92
CA GLU A 212 18.78 0.67 -7.16
C GLU A 212 17.79 0.04 -8.15
N GLY A 213 16.70 -0.55 -7.63
CA GLY A 213 15.65 -1.17 -8.45
C GLY A 213 14.94 -0.21 -9.42
N ILE A 214 14.87 1.10 -9.15
CA ILE A 214 14.23 2.05 -10.08
C ILE A 214 15.08 2.22 -11.33
N LYS A 215 16.40 2.37 -11.17
CA LYS A 215 17.35 2.45 -12.30
C LYS A 215 17.31 1.15 -13.11
N PHE A 216 17.27 0.00 -12.45
CA PHE A 216 17.10 -1.30 -13.11
C PHE A 216 15.84 -1.34 -13.99
N PHE A 217 14.68 -0.91 -13.47
CA PHE A 217 13.43 -0.91 -14.23
C PHE A 217 13.48 0.05 -15.45
N GLN A 218 14.15 1.20 -15.31
CA GLN A 218 14.38 2.14 -16.41
C GLN A 218 15.24 1.52 -17.52
N TYR A 219 16.39 0.93 -17.18
CA TYR A 219 17.25 0.25 -18.14
C TYR A 219 16.56 -0.93 -18.82
N PHE A 220 15.81 -1.73 -18.07
CA PHE A 220 15.04 -2.84 -18.60
C PHE A 220 13.96 -2.37 -19.59
N SER A 221 13.20 -1.33 -19.23
CA SER A 221 12.17 -0.76 -20.10
C SER A 221 12.77 -0.22 -21.39
N PHE A 222 13.91 0.48 -21.30
CA PHE A 222 14.64 0.96 -22.46
C PHE A 222 15.12 -0.20 -23.35
N ALA A 223 15.65 -1.28 -22.75
CA ALA A 223 16.08 -2.47 -23.49
C ALA A 223 14.93 -3.15 -24.25
N CYS A 224 13.74 -3.29 -23.64
CA CYS A 224 12.56 -3.81 -24.33
C CYS A 224 12.18 -2.95 -25.54
N VAL A 225 12.13 -1.62 -25.38
CA VAL A 225 11.81 -0.71 -26.50
C VAL A 225 12.87 -0.79 -27.59
N ALA A 226 14.15 -0.77 -27.21
CA ALA A 226 15.27 -0.88 -28.15
C ALA A 226 15.20 -2.20 -28.95
N ALA A 227 14.92 -3.33 -28.29
CA ALA A 227 14.76 -4.62 -28.95
C ALA A 227 13.64 -4.61 -30.00
N VAL A 228 12.48 -4.01 -29.68
CA VAL A 228 11.36 -3.87 -30.62
C VAL A 228 11.72 -2.98 -31.80
N VAL A 229 12.36 -1.84 -31.56
CA VAL A 229 12.77 -0.91 -32.62
C VAL A 229 13.80 -1.55 -33.54
N ILE A 230 14.85 -2.18 -32.98
CA ILE A 230 15.90 -2.85 -33.76
C ILE A 230 15.29 -3.99 -34.60
N CYS A 231 14.45 -4.85 -34.00
CA CYS A 231 13.81 -5.93 -34.74
C CYS A 231 12.87 -5.40 -35.82
N GLY A 232 12.14 -4.30 -35.56
CA GLY A 232 11.33 -3.61 -36.56
C GLY A 232 12.17 -3.10 -37.74
N MET A 233 13.31 -2.47 -37.46
CA MET A 233 14.25 -2.00 -38.49
C MET A 233 14.80 -3.16 -39.32
N VAL A 234 15.24 -4.25 -38.69
CA VAL A 234 15.76 -5.44 -39.39
C VAL A 234 14.66 -6.08 -40.25
N ASN A 235 13.44 -6.18 -39.74
CA ASN A 235 12.31 -6.70 -40.49
C ASN A 235 12.03 -5.85 -41.74
N TYR A 236 12.05 -4.53 -41.62
CA TYR A 236 11.85 -3.62 -42.75
C TYR A 236 12.98 -3.71 -43.79
N LEU A 237 14.24 -3.77 -43.34
CA LEU A 237 15.41 -3.73 -44.22
C LEU A 237 15.74 -5.08 -44.89
N VAL A 238 15.59 -6.18 -44.15
CA VAL A 238 16.09 -7.50 -44.59
C VAL A 238 14.96 -8.43 -45.04
N THR A 239 13.80 -8.37 -44.37
CA THR A 239 12.71 -9.34 -44.56
C THR A 239 11.32 -8.69 -44.61
N PRO A 240 11.08 -7.73 -45.54
CA PRO A 240 9.86 -6.92 -45.53
C PRO A 240 8.57 -7.71 -45.79
N LYS A 241 8.68 -8.93 -46.34
CA LYS A 241 7.53 -9.81 -46.61
C LYS A 241 7.08 -10.64 -45.40
N LEU A 242 7.92 -10.77 -44.37
CA LEU A 242 7.63 -11.53 -43.16
C LEU A 242 7.45 -10.54 -42.00
N ASN A 243 6.39 -10.68 -41.21
CA ASN A 243 6.09 -9.77 -40.09
C ASN A 243 6.59 -10.35 -38.75
N TRP A 244 7.81 -10.91 -38.70
CA TRP A 244 8.33 -11.56 -37.50
C TRP A 244 8.61 -10.56 -36.37
N SER A 245 8.90 -9.30 -36.69
CA SER A 245 9.09 -8.24 -35.69
C SER A 245 7.85 -7.98 -34.82
N VAL A 246 6.65 -8.26 -35.34
CA VAL A 246 5.40 -8.14 -34.57
C VAL A 246 5.36 -9.16 -33.43
N PHE A 247 5.89 -10.37 -33.66
CA PHE A 247 5.99 -11.40 -32.62
C PHE A 247 7.02 -10.99 -31.55
N VAL A 248 8.14 -10.39 -31.95
CA VAL A 248 9.13 -9.86 -30.99
C VAL A 248 8.55 -8.69 -30.18
N ALA A 249 7.73 -7.85 -30.79
CA ALA A 249 7.00 -6.78 -30.10
C ALA A 249 6.03 -7.33 -29.05
N GLY A 250 5.22 -8.33 -29.42
CA GLY A 250 4.31 -9.01 -28.49
C GLY A 250 5.04 -9.68 -27.31
N GLY A 251 6.15 -10.37 -27.59
CA GLY A 251 6.97 -11.03 -26.56
C GLY A 251 7.61 -10.02 -25.61
N SER A 252 8.18 -8.95 -26.15
CA SER A 252 8.80 -7.87 -25.35
C SER A 252 7.77 -7.14 -24.49
N LEU A 253 6.58 -6.89 -25.03
CA LEU A 253 5.48 -6.26 -24.28
C LEU A 253 4.98 -7.18 -23.16
N SER A 254 4.80 -8.48 -23.42
CA SER A 254 4.38 -9.47 -22.42
C SER A 254 5.41 -9.60 -21.27
N MET A 255 6.69 -9.65 -21.61
CA MET A 255 7.78 -9.66 -20.64
C MET A 255 7.80 -8.38 -19.80
N TRP A 256 7.60 -7.22 -20.45
CA TRP A 256 7.54 -5.93 -19.78
C TRP A 256 6.37 -5.83 -18.80
N ILE A 257 5.17 -6.24 -19.22
CA ILE A 257 3.98 -6.27 -18.36
C ILE A 257 4.24 -7.17 -17.15
N THR A 258 4.78 -8.37 -17.36
CA THR A 258 5.05 -9.34 -16.28
C THR A 258 6.02 -8.77 -15.24
N LEU A 259 7.09 -8.13 -15.68
CA LEU A 259 8.08 -7.52 -14.80
C LEU A 259 7.53 -6.25 -14.12
N ALA A 260 6.75 -5.43 -14.81
CA ALA A 260 6.11 -4.24 -14.25
C ALA A 260 5.13 -4.60 -13.12
N VAL A 261 4.27 -5.60 -13.31
CA VAL A 261 3.35 -6.05 -12.25
C VAL A 261 4.14 -6.56 -11.04
N GLY A 262 5.21 -7.33 -11.25
CA GLY A 262 6.07 -7.80 -10.16
C GLY A 262 6.80 -6.69 -9.42
N PHE A 263 7.32 -5.70 -10.14
CA PHE A 263 8.05 -4.57 -9.57
C PHE A 263 7.15 -3.63 -8.77
N PHE A 264 6.03 -3.19 -9.36
CA PHE A 264 5.13 -2.21 -8.74
C PHE A 264 4.25 -2.83 -7.64
N LYS A 265 3.89 -4.12 -7.74
CA LYS A 265 3.12 -4.83 -6.70
C LYS A 265 3.98 -5.70 -5.77
N ARG A 266 5.28 -5.39 -5.63
CA ARG A 266 6.27 -6.15 -4.84
C ARG A 266 5.94 -6.36 -3.36
N HIS A 267 4.98 -5.63 -2.80
CA HIS A 267 4.58 -5.76 -1.40
C HIS A 267 4.01 -7.16 -1.08
N ASN A 268 3.44 -7.85 -2.06
CA ASN A 268 2.98 -9.23 -1.89
C ASN A 268 3.35 -10.08 -3.12
N LEU A 269 4.53 -10.70 -3.07
CA LEU A 269 5.10 -11.46 -4.18
C LEU A 269 4.30 -12.72 -4.52
N LEU A 270 3.75 -13.43 -3.53
CA LEU A 270 2.92 -14.61 -3.78
C LEU A 270 1.60 -14.24 -4.47
N LYS A 271 0.96 -13.14 -4.05
CA LYS A 271 -0.22 -12.62 -4.76
C LYS A 271 0.11 -12.26 -6.20
N ASN A 272 1.28 -11.68 -6.45
CA ASN A 272 1.74 -11.38 -7.80
C ASN A 272 1.91 -12.65 -8.65
N GLY A 273 2.49 -13.71 -8.07
CA GLY A 273 2.60 -15.01 -8.75
C GLY A 273 1.24 -15.54 -9.20
N ILE A 274 0.20 -15.46 -8.37
CA ILE A 274 -1.17 -15.85 -8.78
C ILE A 274 -1.68 -15.02 -9.95
N TRP A 275 -1.46 -13.71 -9.96
CA TRP A 275 -1.84 -12.87 -11.11
C TRP A 275 -1.10 -13.28 -12.38
N GLN A 276 0.18 -13.66 -12.29
CA GLN A 276 0.95 -14.14 -13.44
C GLN A 276 0.44 -15.50 -13.96
N MET A 277 -0.03 -16.40 -13.09
CA MET A 277 -0.72 -17.64 -13.50
C MET A 277 -2.03 -17.39 -14.25
N LEU A 278 -2.63 -16.21 -14.13
CA LEU A 278 -3.84 -15.88 -14.89
C LEU A 278 -3.49 -15.09 -16.16
N ILE A 279 -2.67 -14.05 -16.03
CA ILE A 279 -2.37 -13.11 -17.11
C ILE A 279 -1.56 -13.78 -18.22
N ILE A 280 -0.47 -14.48 -17.89
CA ILE A 280 0.46 -15.01 -18.91
C ILE A 280 -0.25 -16.04 -19.81
N PRO A 281 -0.94 -17.08 -19.29
CA PRO A 281 -1.66 -18.00 -20.15
C PRO A 281 -2.77 -17.33 -20.94
N THR A 282 -3.51 -16.38 -20.34
CA THR A 282 -4.58 -15.67 -21.05
C THR A 282 -4.04 -14.89 -22.26
N VAL A 283 -2.94 -14.16 -22.09
CA VAL A 283 -2.29 -13.43 -23.19
C VAL A 283 -1.80 -14.40 -24.26
N CYS A 284 -1.20 -15.53 -23.87
CA CYS A 284 -0.72 -16.54 -24.81
C CYS A 284 -1.86 -17.26 -25.55
N ILE A 285 -3.00 -17.52 -24.92
CA ILE A 285 -4.19 -18.10 -25.57
C ILE A 285 -4.75 -17.14 -26.61
N ILE A 286 -4.88 -15.85 -26.26
CA ILE A 286 -5.32 -14.82 -27.21
C ILE A 286 -4.36 -14.76 -28.40
N TRP A 287 -3.05 -14.78 -28.13
CA TRP A 287 -2.03 -14.80 -29.17
C TRP A 287 -2.18 -16.03 -30.07
N ASP A 288 -2.22 -17.22 -29.48
CA ASP A 288 -2.34 -18.50 -30.18
C ASP A 288 -3.55 -18.50 -31.12
N TYR A 289 -4.70 -18.03 -30.62
CA TYR A 289 -5.92 -17.84 -31.41
C TYR A 289 -5.72 -16.93 -32.64
N TYR A 290 -5.09 -15.77 -32.48
CA TYR A 290 -4.83 -14.86 -33.60
C TYR A 290 -3.78 -15.40 -34.59
N THR A 291 -2.93 -16.33 -34.17
CA THR A 291 -1.90 -16.95 -35.03
C THR A 291 -2.33 -18.27 -35.69
N GLY A 292 -3.62 -18.60 -35.61
CA GLY A 292 -4.18 -19.78 -36.27
C GLY A 292 -4.42 -20.99 -35.37
N TRP A 293 -4.43 -20.80 -34.04
CA TRP A 293 -4.72 -21.83 -33.03
C TRP A 293 -3.90 -23.11 -33.22
N ASN A 294 -2.63 -23.03 -32.84
CA ASN A 294 -1.70 -24.17 -32.90
C ASN A 294 -1.53 -24.85 -31.53
N GLU A 295 -2.35 -24.47 -30.55
CA GLU A 295 -2.47 -25.08 -29.20
C GLU A 295 -1.23 -24.98 -28.30
N TRP A 296 -0.15 -24.35 -28.79
CA TRP A 296 1.11 -24.20 -28.05
C TRP A 296 0.95 -23.47 -26.71
N SER A 297 -0.06 -22.58 -26.61
CA SER A 297 -0.37 -21.85 -25.40
C SER A 297 -0.88 -22.77 -24.27
N LEU A 298 -1.66 -23.80 -24.62
CA LEU A 298 -2.21 -24.77 -23.68
C LEU A 298 -1.24 -25.91 -23.41
N ASP A 299 -0.54 -26.37 -24.44
CA ASP A 299 0.36 -27.53 -24.37
C ASP A 299 1.68 -27.21 -23.65
N PHE A 300 2.25 -26.02 -23.89
CA PHE A 300 3.58 -25.68 -23.38
C PHE A 300 3.56 -24.53 -22.39
N VAL A 301 2.90 -23.41 -22.72
CA VAL A 301 3.01 -22.19 -21.90
C VAL A 301 2.31 -22.36 -20.56
N MET A 302 1.03 -22.72 -20.57
CA MET A 302 0.23 -22.80 -19.35
C MET A 302 0.85 -23.75 -18.30
N PRO A 303 1.22 -25.00 -18.62
CA PRO A 303 1.79 -25.92 -17.63
C PRO A 303 3.17 -25.45 -17.15
N CYS A 304 4.02 -24.92 -18.03
CA CYS A 304 5.34 -24.42 -17.65
C CYS A 304 5.25 -23.21 -16.72
N VAL A 305 4.37 -22.25 -17.04
CA VAL A 305 4.15 -21.06 -16.20
C VAL A 305 3.65 -21.47 -14.82
N TYR A 306 2.71 -22.43 -14.75
CA TYR A 306 2.15 -22.89 -13.47
C TYR A 306 3.21 -23.57 -12.61
N PHE A 307 3.99 -24.44 -13.23
CA PHE A 307 5.10 -25.11 -12.57
C PHE A 307 6.16 -24.12 -12.05
N VAL A 308 6.65 -23.21 -12.90
CA VAL A 308 7.68 -22.22 -12.53
C VAL A 308 7.18 -21.31 -11.40
N ILE A 309 5.93 -20.85 -11.48
CA ILE A 309 5.36 -19.99 -10.43
C ILE A 309 5.23 -20.76 -9.12
N LEU A 310 4.74 -22.00 -9.14
CA LEU A 310 4.65 -22.83 -7.94
C LEU A 310 6.02 -23.02 -7.27
N VAL A 311 7.06 -23.37 -8.03
CA VAL A 311 8.43 -23.52 -7.53
C VAL A 311 8.97 -22.19 -6.99
N SER A 312 8.79 -21.09 -7.71
CA SER A 312 9.23 -19.77 -7.26
C SER A 312 8.56 -19.35 -5.96
N MET A 313 7.27 -19.65 -5.76
CA MET A 313 6.57 -19.36 -4.51
C MET A 313 7.18 -20.11 -3.32
N VAL A 314 7.59 -21.37 -3.51
CA VAL A 314 8.27 -22.13 -2.46
C VAL A 314 9.62 -21.49 -2.12
N ILE A 315 10.41 -21.12 -3.14
CA ILE A 315 11.72 -20.49 -2.97
C ILE A 315 11.59 -19.14 -2.27
N ILE A 316 10.69 -18.26 -2.74
CA ILE A 316 10.49 -16.91 -2.19
C ILE A 316 10.13 -16.99 -0.71
N THR A 317 9.20 -17.87 -0.34
CA THR A 317 8.79 -18.05 1.06
C THR A 317 9.92 -18.53 1.94
N ARG A 318 10.80 -19.42 1.44
CA ARG A 318 11.99 -19.89 2.18
C ARG A 318 13.03 -18.78 2.37
N ILE A 319 13.31 -18.01 1.33
CA ILE A 319 14.28 -16.91 1.36
C ILE A 319 13.79 -15.77 2.27
N GLN A 320 12.53 -15.37 2.11
CA GLN A 320 11.94 -14.24 2.85
C GLN A 320 11.41 -14.63 4.24
N LYS A 321 11.52 -15.91 4.62
CA LYS A 321 11.01 -16.45 5.89
C LYS A 321 9.55 -16.05 6.15
N LEU A 322 8.71 -16.08 5.10
CA LEU A 322 7.31 -15.70 5.22
C LEU A 322 6.53 -16.77 5.99
N SER A 323 5.64 -16.32 6.88
CA SER A 323 4.73 -17.22 7.59
C SER A 323 3.77 -17.88 6.61
N VAL A 324 3.89 -19.21 6.45
CA VAL A 324 3.03 -19.99 5.54
C VAL A 324 1.54 -19.76 5.85
N GLU A 325 1.18 -19.55 7.12
CA GLU A 325 -0.18 -19.26 7.58
C GLU A 325 -0.78 -18.00 6.95
N SER A 326 0.01 -16.92 6.83
CA SER A 326 -0.47 -15.64 6.29
C SER A 326 -0.62 -15.64 4.77
N TYR A 327 0.03 -16.59 4.09
CA TYR A 327 0.04 -16.72 2.63
C TYR A 327 -0.59 -18.03 2.13
N MET A 328 -1.21 -18.81 3.04
CA MET A 328 -1.77 -20.14 2.78
C MET A 328 -2.71 -20.15 1.57
N ILE A 329 -3.57 -19.14 1.46
CA ILE A 329 -4.53 -19.02 0.37
C ILE A 329 -3.86 -19.01 -1.01
N TYR A 330 -2.68 -18.41 -1.16
CA TYR A 330 -1.99 -18.37 -2.44
C TYR A 330 -1.42 -19.73 -2.82
N TYR A 331 -0.98 -20.54 -1.85
CA TYR A 331 -0.54 -21.90 -2.10
C TYR A 331 -1.68 -22.84 -2.48
N ILE A 332 -2.84 -22.65 -1.85
CA ILE A 332 -4.07 -23.38 -2.22
C ILE A 332 -4.47 -23.00 -3.64
N MET A 333 -4.53 -21.71 -3.95
CA MET A 333 -4.88 -21.23 -5.29
C MET A 333 -3.89 -21.69 -6.36
N SER A 334 -2.58 -21.62 -6.12
CA SER A 334 -1.58 -22.07 -7.10
C SER A 334 -1.65 -23.58 -7.32
N GLY A 335 -1.87 -24.36 -6.27
CA GLY A 335 -2.11 -25.79 -6.37
C GLY A 335 -3.36 -26.11 -7.20
N ILE A 336 -4.49 -25.45 -6.93
CA ILE A 336 -5.75 -25.67 -7.67
C ILE A 336 -5.61 -25.25 -9.13
N LEU A 337 -5.05 -24.07 -9.41
CA LEU A 337 -4.80 -23.61 -10.79
C LEU A 337 -3.83 -24.57 -11.52
N GLY A 338 -2.84 -25.08 -10.81
CA GLY A 338 -1.89 -26.07 -11.30
C GLY A 338 -2.49 -27.40 -11.75
N LEU A 339 -3.74 -27.70 -11.40
CA LEU A 339 -4.49 -28.89 -11.86
C LEU A 339 -5.24 -28.66 -13.19
N ILE A 340 -5.41 -27.41 -13.63
CA ILE A 340 -6.12 -27.08 -14.87
C ILE A 340 -5.55 -27.84 -16.09
N PRO A 341 -4.21 -27.97 -16.27
CA PRO A 341 -3.66 -28.74 -17.38
C PRO A 341 -4.13 -30.19 -17.43
N ALA A 342 -4.32 -30.87 -16.29
CA ALA A 342 -4.87 -32.23 -16.26
C ALA A 342 -6.33 -32.28 -16.72
N PHE A 343 -7.14 -31.27 -16.35
CA PHE A 343 -8.51 -31.17 -16.86
C PHE A 343 -8.52 -30.97 -18.38
N LEU A 344 -7.64 -30.12 -18.92
CA LEU A 344 -7.53 -29.90 -20.37
C LEU A 344 -7.14 -31.19 -21.12
N LEU A 345 -6.24 -32.00 -20.56
CA LEU A 345 -5.91 -33.33 -21.12
C LEU A 345 -7.10 -34.28 -21.07
N MET A 346 -7.84 -34.32 -19.95
CA MET A 346 -8.99 -35.21 -19.79
C MET A 346 -10.11 -34.92 -20.81
N PHE A 347 -10.34 -33.65 -21.13
CA PHE A 347 -11.30 -33.23 -22.16
C PHE A 347 -10.74 -33.30 -23.59
N ARG A 348 -9.52 -33.79 -23.79
CA ARG A 348 -8.82 -33.86 -25.08
C ARG A 348 -8.72 -32.50 -25.79
N ILE A 349 -8.56 -31.42 -25.01
CA ILE A 349 -8.33 -30.07 -25.51
C ILE A 349 -6.83 -29.84 -25.77
N SER A 350 -5.97 -30.56 -25.06
CA SER A 350 -4.51 -30.49 -25.17
C SER A 350 -3.97 -31.80 -25.74
N ASN A 351 -2.99 -31.69 -26.65
CA ASN A 351 -2.45 -32.81 -27.42
C ASN A 351 -1.08 -33.30 -26.91
N PHE A 352 -0.38 -32.51 -26.10
CA PHE A 352 0.94 -32.87 -25.55
C PHE A 352 0.90 -33.13 -24.03
N PRO A 353 0.92 -34.41 -23.59
CA PRO A 353 0.62 -34.75 -22.20
C PRO A 353 1.75 -34.48 -21.20
N ILE A 354 3.02 -34.45 -21.64
CA ILE A 354 4.19 -34.50 -20.74
C ILE A 354 4.19 -33.35 -19.72
N PHE A 355 4.08 -32.10 -20.20
CA PHE A 355 4.14 -30.93 -19.33
C PHE A 355 2.91 -30.79 -18.44
N ALA A 356 1.73 -31.08 -19.00
CA ALA A 356 0.48 -31.03 -18.27
C ALA A 356 0.41 -32.09 -17.15
N VAL A 357 0.89 -33.32 -17.38
CA VAL A 357 0.98 -34.38 -16.36
C VAL A 357 1.97 -33.99 -15.25
N LEU A 358 3.18 -33.53 -15.60
CA LEU A 358 4.19 -33.14 -14.61
C LEU A 358 3.70 -31.97 -13.73
N CYS A 359 3.19 -30.90 -14.35
CA CYS A 359 2.67 -29.75 -13.61
C CYS A 359 1.53 -30.15 -12.67
N SER A 360 0.56 -30.92 -13.18
CA SER A 360 -0.63 -31.29 -12.41
C SER A 360 -0.29 -32.28 -11.30
N GLY A 361 0.58 -33.25 -11.56
CA GLY A 361 1.04 -34.22 -10.56
C GLY A 361 1.77 -33.53 -9.40
N ILE A 362 2.67 -32.59 -9.69
CA ILE A 362 3.39 -31.82 -8.66
C ILE A 362 2.43 -30.90 -7.89
N SER A 363 1.49 -30.25 -8.59
CA SER A 363 0.49 -29.39 -7.94
C SER A 363 -0.47 -30.19 -7.04
N PHE A 364 -0.82 -31.41 -7.44
CA PHE A 364 -1.61 -32.33 -6.63
C PHE A 364 -0.86 -32.79 -5.37
N LEU A 365 0.40 -33.23 -5.53
CA LEU A 365 1.25 -33.59 -4.38
C LEU A 365 1.44 -32.41 -3.44
N TRP A 366 1.58 -31.19 -3.98
CA TRP A 366 1.66 -29.96 -3.20
C TRP A 366 0.40 -29.72 -2.36
N LEU A 367 -0.78 -29.83 -2.97
CA LEU A 367 -2.05 -29.70 -2.23
C LEU A 367 -2.19 -30.76 -1.14
N ILE A 368 -1.84 -32.02 -1.43
CA ILE A 368 -1.83 -33.09 -0.42
C ILE A 368 -0.86 -32.76 0.72
N ALA A 369 0.34 -32.29 0.40
CA ALA A 369 1.33 -31.90 1.41
C ALA A 369 0.79 -30.80 2.33
N LEU A 370 0.06 -29.81 1.79
CA LEU A 370 -0.60 -28.78 2.62
C LEU A 370 -1.66 -29.39 3.55
N VAL A 371 -2.48 -30.32 3.04
CA VAL A 371 -3.51 -30.98 3.84
C VAL A 371 -2.91 -31.85 4.95
N ILE A 372 -1.82 -32.58 4.67
CA ILE A 372 -1.19 -33.49 5.64
C ILE A 372 -0.37 -32.72 6.67
N PHE A 373 0.55 -31.85 6.22
CA PHE A 373 1.51 -31.19 7.10
C PHE A 373 1.01 -29.88 7.70
N LYS A 374 -0.01 -29.24 7.09
CA LYS A 374 -0.56 -27.93 7.50
C LYS A 374 -2.09 -27.95 7.62
N ARG A 375 -2.65 -29.09 8.04
CA ARG A 375 -4.10 -29.35 8.13
C ARG A 375 -4.89 -28.22 8.78
N ARG A 376 -4.52 -27.81 10.00
CA ARG A 376 -5.26 -26.79 10.77
C ARG A 376 -5.32 -25.46 10.03
N ASP A 377 -4.18 -24.99 9.56
CA ASP A 377 -4.04 -23.69 8.88
C ASP A 377 -4.78 -23.69 7.53
N PHE A 378 -4.71 -24.82 6.80
CA PHE A 378 -5.44 -25.02 5.55
C PHE A 378 -6.96 -24.85 5.75
N PHE A 379 -7.55 -25.56 6.71
CA PHE A 379 -9.00 -25.49 6.95
C PHE A 379 -9.44 -24.15 7.52
N VAL A 380 -8.65 -23.53 8.42
CA VAL A 380 -8.93 -22.19 8.95
C VAL A 380 -8.98 -21.15 7.83
N GLU A 381 -8.04 -21.20 6.88
CA GLU A 381 -8.03 -20.23 5.78
C GLU A 381 -9.17 -20.47 4.78
N LEU A 382 -9.52 -21.74 4.52
CA LEU A 382 -10.66 -22.08 3.68
C LEU A 382 -11.98 -21.57 4.30
N TYR A 383 -12.15 -21.77 5.61
CA TYR A 383 -13.31 -21.33 6.39
C TYR A 383 -13.50 -19.82 6.35
N LYS A 384 -12.41 -19.04 6.56
CA LYS A 384 -12.44 -17.57 6.49
C LYS A 384 -12.94 -17.02 5.16
N LYS A 385 -12.73 -17.73 4.05
CA LYS A 385 -13.02 -17.25 2.69
C LYS A 385 -14.32 -17.78 2.11
N LEU A 386 -14.66 -19.03 2.41
CA LEU A 386 -15.87 -19.68 1.88
C LEU A 386 -17.10 -19.46 2.76
N HIS A 387 -16.98 -18.83 3.93
CA HIS A 387 -18.10 -18.49 4.82
C HIS A 387 -19.06 -19.68 5.06
N PHE A 388 -18.52 -20.89 5.26
CA PHE A 388 -19.31 -22.01 5.78
C PHE A 388 -19.50 -21.92 7.28
#